data_AF-A0A2Z4J8X3-F1
#
_entry.id   AF-A0A2Z4J8X3-F1
#
_cell.length_a   1.000
_cell.length_b   1.000
_cell.length_c   1.000
_cell.angle_alpha   90.00
_cell.angle_beta   90.00
_cell.angle_gamma   90.00
#
_symmetry.space_group_name_H-M   'P 1'
#
loop_
_entity.id
_entity.type
_entity.pdbx_description
1 polymer ?
#
loop_
_entity_poly.entity_id
_entity_poly.type
_entity_poly.pdbx_seq_one_letter_code
_entity_poly.pdbx_strand_id
1 'polypeptide(L)'
;MRLDAYGVALYHAGLPARARAGIQDKFFSGRLDAVVATSAFGLGIDKPNIRTVVHAGVPASIDDYYQEIGRAGRDGEPAAAVLVHDPRTVRIPPCHVRRLSIRGPDAARQCRRTWRRSWCRVSC
;
A
#
# COMPACT_ATOMS: atom_id res chain seq x y z
N MET A 1 -5.15 -15.88 11.62
CA MET A 1 -4.01 -14.94 11.53
C MET A 1 -4.43 -13.63 12.19
N ARG A 2 -3.64 -13.12 13.14
CA ARG A 2 -3.96 -11.91 13.92
C ARG A 2 -3.15 -10.73 13.37
N LEU A 3 -3.81 -9.68 12.88
CA LEU A 3 -3.17 -8.51 12.25
C LEU A 3 -2.48 -7.60 13.28
N ASP A 4 -3.04 -7.58 14.50
CA ASP A 4 -2.54 -6.87 15.67
C ASP A 4 -1.12 -7.31 16.08
N ALA A 5 -0.77 -8.58 15.85
CA ALA A 5 0.57 -9.11 16.11
C ALA A 5 1.66 -8.55 15.19
N TYR A 6 1.28 -7.87 14.10
CA TYR A 6 2.19 -7.31 13.10
C TYR A 6 2.15 -5.77 13.05
N GLY A 7 1.55 -5.11 14.05
CA GLY A 7 1.39 -3.66 14.02
C GLY A 7 0.47 -3.18 12.89
N VAL A 8 -0.50 -4.02 12.49
CA VAL A 8 -1.43 -3.73 11.38
C VAL A 8 -2.84 -3.52 11.91
N ALA A 9 -3.53 -2.49 11.42
CA ALA A 9 -4.94 -2.22 11.73
C ALA A 9 -5.81 -2.17 10.47
N LEU A 10 -7.08 -2.56 10.62
CA LEU A 10 -8.11 -2.41 9.58
C LEU A 10 -8.75 -1.03 9.71
N TYR A 11 -8.98 -0.34 8.60
CA TYR A 11 -9.70 0.92 8.57
C TYR A 11 -10.77 0.89 7.47
N HIS A 12 -12.04 1.09 7.86
CA HIS A 12 -13.14 1.21 6.91
C HIS A 12 -14.28 2.06 7.51
N ALA A 13 -15.20 2.50 6.66
CA ALA A 13 -16.30 3.38 7.04
C ALA A 13 -17.24 2.78 8.11
N GLY A 14 -17.35 1.45 8.15
CA GLY A 14 -18.14 0.73 9.16
C GLY A 14 -17.56 0.73 10.58
N LEU A 15 -16.37 1.30 10.82
CA LEU A 15 -15.82 1.41 12.17
C LEU A 15 -16.39 2.63 12.92
N PRO A 16 -16.63 2.50 14.25
CA PRO A 16 -17.00 3.63 15.10
C PRO A 16 -16.00 4.78 14.94
N ALA A 17 -16.48 6.04 14.98
CA ALA A 17 -15.64 7.22 14.81
C ALA A 17 -14.44 7.24 15.77
N ARG A 18 -14.66 6.86 17.04
CA ARG A 18 -13.61 6.73 18.06
C ARG A 18 -12.53 5.70 17.70
N ALA A 19 -12.93 4.58 17.08
CA ALA A 19 -11.99 3.56 16.62
C ALA A 19 -11.17 4.06 15.43
N ARG A 20 -11.80 4.75 14.48
CA ARG A 20 -11.12 5.37 13.33
C ARG A 20 -10.08 6.40 13.78
N ALA A 21 -10.45 7.29 14.70
CA ALA A 21 -9.53 8.27 15.27
C ALA A 21 -8.33 7.60 15.97
N GLY A 22 -8.59 6.60 16.82
CA GLY A 22 -7.50 5.89 17.52
C GLY A 22 -6.54 5.14 16.57
N ILE A 23 -7.04 4.62 15.44
CA ILE A 23 -6.20 3.99 14.41
C ILE A 23 -5.37 5.04 13.66
N GLN A 24 -5.98 6.17 13.31
CA GLN A 24 -5.27 7.30 12.72
C GLN A 24 -4.15 7.77 13.65
N ASP A 25 -4.44 8.06 14.92
CA ASP A 25 -3.42 8.52 15.87
C ASP A 25 -2.25 7.53 16.00
N LYS A 26 -2.55 6.23 16.07
CA LYS A 26 -1.52 5.19 16.13
C LYS A 26 -0.69 5.11 14.86
N PHE A 27 -1.30 5.29 13.68
CA PHE A 27 -0.59 5.29 12.40
C PHE A 27 0.29 6.54 12.23
N PHE A 28 -0.23 7.72 12.61
CA PHE A 28 0.52 8.98 12.52
C PHE A 28 1.70 8.99 13.49
N SER A 29 1.50 8.52 14.73
CA SER A 29 2.57 8.38 15.74
C SER A 29 3.57 7.24 15.48
N GLY A 30 3.40 6.45 14.41
CA GLY A 30 4.30 5.35 14.06
C GLY A 30 4.16 4.11 14.97
N ARG A 31 3.07 4.01 15.73
CA ARG A 31 2.73 2.82 16.53
C ARG A 31 2.08 1.70 15.71
N LEU A 32 1.68 2.00 14.47
CA LEU A 32 1.26 1.03 13.47
C LEU A 32 2.18 1.10 12.27
N ASP A 33 2.65 -0.05 11.83
CA ASP A 33 3.51 -0.20 10.66
C ASP A 33 2.69 -0.12 9.37
N ALA A 34 1.45 -0.60 9.39
CA ALA A 34 0.57 -0.56 8.23
C ALA A 34 -0.91 -0.41 8.61
N VAL A 35 -1.68 0.17 7.69
CA VAL A 35 -3.14 0.22 7.76
C VAL A 35 -3.69 -0.39 6.48
N VAL A 36 -4.64 -1.31 6.63
CA VAL A 36 -5.38 -1.89 5.52
C VAL A 36 -6.71 -1.18 5.44
N ALA A 37 -6.96 -0.50 4.33
CA ALA A 37 -8.18 0.25 4.12
C ALA A 37 -8.81 -0.02 2.76
N THR A 38 -10.11 0.21 2.65
CA THR A 38 -10.80 0.28 1.36
C THR A 38 -10.62 1.67 0.73
N SER A 39 -10.99 1.84 -0.55
CA SER A 39 -10.87 3.11 -1.30
C SER A 39 -11.42 4.34 -0.56
N ALA A 40 -12.32 4.14 0.41
CA ALA A 40 -12.83 5.16 1.34
C ALA A 40 -11.77 5.75 2.31
N PHE A 41 -10.51 5.35 2.25
CA PHE A 41 -9.43 6.01 3.00
C PHE A 41 -9.04 7.40 2.46
N GLY A 42 -9.69 7.84 1.38
CA GLY A 42 -9.43 9.10 0.68
C GLY A 42 -9.61 10.40 1.50
N LEU A 43 -10.26 10.37 2.67
CA LEU A 43 -10.71 11.58 3.40
C LEU A 43 -9.70 12.20 4.38
N GLY A 44 -8.41 12.26 4.04
CA GLY A 44 -7.48 13.17 4.76
C GLY A 44 -6.29 12.53 5.49
N ILE A 45 -5.76 11.42 4.97
CA ILE A 45 -4.43 10.96 5.39
C ILE A 45 -3.38 11.90 4.81
N ASP A 46 -2.90 12.81 5.64
CA ASP A 46 -1.76 13.68 5.35
C ASP A 46 -0.56 13.31 6.24
N LYS A 47 -0.08 12.08 6.06
CA LYS A 47 1.16 11.63 6.68
C LYS A 47 2.27 11.76 5.63
N PRO A 48 3.23 12.69 5.79
CA PRO A 48 4.21 12.99 4.75
C PRO A 48 5.14 11.80 4.48
N ASN A 49 5.36 10.96 5.51
CA ASN A 49 6.30 9.86 5.48
C ASN A 49 5.69 8.49 5.16
N ILE A 50 4.71 8.42 4.26
CA ILE A 50 4.21 7.13 3.75
C ILE A 50 5.23 6.56 2.76
N ARG A 51 5.81 5.39 3.07
CA ARG A 51 6.84 4.74 2.24
C ARG A 51 6.29 3.78 1.20
N THR A 52 5.12 3.21 1.43
CA THR A 52 4.58 2.20 0.53
C THR A 52 3.06 2.25 0.49
N VAL A 53 2.51 2.25 -0.71
CA VAL A 53 1.09 2.05 -0.99
C VAL A 53 0.94 0.73 -1.73
N VAL A 54 0.07 -0.15 -1.23
CA VAL A 54 -0.18 -1.46 -1.82
C VAL A 54 -1.65 -1.59 -2.21
N HIS A 55 -1.88 -1.79 -3.50
CA HIS A 55 -3.19 -2.11 -4.05
C HIS A 55 -3.36 -3.62 -4.14
N ALA A 56 -4.25 -4.18 -3.33
CA ALA A 56 -4.58 -5.62 -3.33
C ALA A 56 -5.55 -6.02 -4.47
N GLY A 57 -5.93 -5.07 -5.32
CA GLY A 57 -6.76 -5.26 -6.49
C GLY A 57 -6.61 -4.05 -7.40
N VAL A 58 -7.09 -4.15 -8.64
CA VAL A 58 -7.01 -3.03 -9.59
C VAL A 58 -8.03 -1.95 -9.18
N PRO A 59 -7.60 -0.69 -9.00
CA PRO A 59 -8.51 0.42 -8.74
C PRO A 59 -9.57 0.57 -9.84
N ALA A 60 -10.68 1.23 -9.52
CA ALA A 60 -11.80 1.40 -10.46
C ALA A 60 -11.41 2.22 -11.70
N SER A 61 -10.49 3.17 -11.54
CA SER A 61 -9.93 3.97 -12.63
C SER A 61 -8.43 4.22 -12.45
N ILE A 62 -7.79 4.67 -13.53
CA ILE A 62 -6.39 5.11 -13.48
C ILE A 62 -6.22 6.38 -12.66
N ASP A 63 -7.23 7.25 -12.63
CA ASP A 63 -7.22 8.49 -11.84
C ASP A 63 -7.26 8.17 -10.35
N ASP A 64 -8.10 7.20 -9.93
CA ASP A 64 -8.11 6.70 -8.56
C ASP A 64 -6.74 6.15 -8.16
N TYR A 65 -6.11 5.36 -9.04
CA TYR A 65 -4.76 4.85 -8.81
C TYR A 65 -3.76 5.98 -8.57
N TYR A 66 -3.74 7.00 -9.44
CA TYR A 66 -2.82 8.14 -9.28
C TYR A 66 -3.08 8.95 -8.01
N GLN A 67 -4.34 9.19 -7.65
CA GLN A 67 -4.70 9.89 -6.43
C GLN A 67 -4.29 9.12 -5.17
N GLU A 68 -4.45 7.79 -5.19
CA GLU A 68 -4.12 6.92 -4.06
C GLU A 68 -2.61 6.79 -3.85
N ILE A 69 -1.83 6.57 -4.92
CA ILE A 69 -0.37 6.46 -4.81
C ILE A 69 0.29 7.81 -4.50
N GLY A 70 -0.32 8.94 -4.90
CA GLY A 70 0.19 10.29 -4.66
C GLY A 70 0.28 10.68 -3.18
N ARG A 71 -0.19 9.83 -2.28
CA ARG A 71 -0.03 9.98 -0.82
C ARG A 71 1.33 9.50 -0.32
N ALA A 72 2.04 8.69 -1.09
CA ALA A 72 3.35 8.19 -0.73
C ALA A 72 4.44 9.22 -1.03
N GLY A 73 5.48 9.29 -0.19
CA GLY A 73 6.69 10.08 -0.48
C GLY A 73 6.49 11.60 -0.55
N ARG A 74 5.52 12.17 0.18
CA ARG A 74 5.30 13.64 0.17
C ARG A 74 6.44 14.42 0.84
N ASP A 75 7.26 13.75 1.63
CA ASP A 75 8.51 14.27 2.20
C ASP A 75 9.69 14.29 1.21
N GLY A 76 9.50 13.82 -0.03
CA GLY A 76 10.55 13.77 -1.05
C GLY A 76 11.47 12.56 -0.95
N GLU A 77 11.30 11.71 0.07
CA GLU A 77 12.07 10.47 0.22
C GLU A 77 11.51 9.35 -0.66
N PRO A 78 12.34 8.36 -1.05
CA PRO A 78 11.92 7.25 -1.89
C PRO A 78 10.68 6.53 -1.34
N ALA A 79 9.69 6.35 -2.21
CA ALA A 79 8.45 5.64 -1.91
C ALA A 79 8.09 4.67 -3.04
N ALA A 80 7.32 3.64 -2.70
CA ALA A 80 6.91 2.60 -3.63
C ALA A 80 5.38 2.49 -3.74
N ALA A 81 4.89 2.38 -4.97
CA ALA A 81 3.53 1.95 -5.26
C ALA A 81 3.55 0.52 -5.80
N VAL A 82 2.77 -0.37 -5.18
CA VAL A 82 2.71 -1.79 -5.53
C VAL A 82 1.28 -2.16 -5.92
N LEU A 83 1.09 -2.49 -7.19
CA LEU A 83 -0.18 -3.02 -7.69
C LEU A 83 -0.12 -4.54 -7.81
N VAL A 84 -0.93 -5.23 -6.99
CA VAL A 84 -1.12 -6.67 -7.06
C VAL A 84 -2.34 -6.95 -7.94
N HIS A 85 -2.13 -7.63 -9.06
CA HIS A 85 -3.20 -8.01 -9.98
C HIS A 85 -2.97 -9.39 -10.56
N ASP A 86 -4.04 -10.08 -10.95
CA ASP A 86 -3.94 -11.28 -11.79
C ASP A 86 -3.86 -10.83 -13.26
N PRO A 87 -2.78 -11.16 -14.00
CA PRO A 87 -2.66 -10.78 -15.41
C PRO A 87 -3.72 -11.43 -16.31
N ARG A 88 -4.43 -12.46 -15.85
CA ARG A 88 -5.52 -13.11 -16.57
C ARG A 88 -6.83 -12.34 -16.45
N THR A 89 -7.02 -11.59 -15.37
CA THR A 89 -8.25 -10.84 -15.11
C THR A 89 -8.15 -9.40 -15.60
N VAL A 90 -6.96 -8.80 -15.52
CA VAL A 90 -6.74 -7.39 -15.90
C VAL A 90 -5.50 -7.23 -16.75
N ARG A 91 -5.68 -6.61 -17.94
CA ARG A 91 -4.61 -6.30 -18.88
C ARG A 91 -4.13 -4.86 -18.68
N ILE A 92 -2.95 -4.69 -18.10
CA ILE A 92 -2.32 -3.39 -17.89
C ILE A 92 -1.30 -3.14 -19.02
N PRO A 93 -1.43 -2.03 -19.78
CA PRO A 93 -0.45 -1.66 -20.79
C PRO A 93 0.97 -1.51 -20.21
N PRO A 94 2.04 -1.90 -20.92
CA PRO A 94 3.41 -1.93 -20.38
C PRO A 94 4.02 -0.58 -20.01
N CYS A 95 3.40 0.54 -20.39
CA CYS A 95 4.06 1.85 -20.42
C CYS A 95 4.32 2.50 -19.05
N HIS A 96 3.85 1.95 -17.92
CA HIS A 96 3.96 2.64 -16.62
C HIS A 96 4.32 1.76 -15.41
N VAL A 97 4.56 0.46 -15.57
CA VAL A 97 4.72 -0.46 -14.43
C VAL A 97 5.95 -1.33 -14.57
N ARG A 98 6.90 -1.20 -13.62
CA ARG A 98 7.98 -2.18 -13.45
C ARG A 98 7.38 -3.47 -12.89
N ARG A 99 7.12 -4.42 -13.79
CA ARG A 99 6.46 -5.68 -13.44
C ARG A 99 7.38 -6.55 -12.59
N LEU A 100 6.91 -6.87 -11.39
CA LEU A 100 7.51 -7.90 -10.54
C LEU A 100 6.60 -9.13 -10.56
N SER A 101 7.05 -10.21 -11.21
CA SER A 101 6.30 -11.48 -11.24
C SER A 101 6.67 -12.33 -10.04
N ILE A 102 5.69 -12.59 -9.16
CA ILE A 102 5.79 -13.55 -8.07
C ILE A 102 5.01 -14.80 -8.49
N ARG A 103 5.61 -16.00 -8.45
CA ARG A 103 4.97 -17.25 -8.86
C ARG A 103 5.10 -18.33 -7.79
N GLY A 104 4.04 -19.12 -7.61
CA GLY A 104 4.05 -20.37 -6.84
C GLY A 104 3.80 -20.21 -5.33
N PRO A 105 3.75 -21.34 -4.58
CA PRO A 105 3.39 -21.39 -3.16
C PRO A 105 4.39 -20.68 -2.22
N ASP A 106 5.55 -20.24 -2.73
CA ASP A 106 6.59 -19.51 -2.01
C ASP A 106 6.47 -17.97 -2.14
N ALA A 107 5.30 -17.46 -2.55
CA ALA A 107 5.05 -16.04 -2.75
C ALA A 107 5.48 -15.16 -1.56
N ALA A 108 5.28 -15.62 -0.32
CA ALA A 108 5.70 -14.90 0.88
C ALA A 108 7.24 -14.81 1.05
N ARG A 109 7.99 -15.83 0.64
CA ARG A 109 9.47 -15.83 0.63
C ARG A 109 10.03 -15.02 -0.53
N GLN A 110 9.39 -15.11 -1.69
CA GLN A 110 9.77 -14.38 -2.89
C GLN A 110 9.46 -12.88 -2.75
N CYS A 111 8.36 -12.51 -2.08
CA CYS A 111 8.16 -11.16 -1.55
C CYS A 111 9.37 -10.77 -0.68
N ARG A 112 9.62 -11.43 0.46
CA ARG A 112 10.71 -11.02 1.36
C ARG A 112 12.09 -10.85 0.69
N ARG A 113 12.48 -11.73 -0.23
CA ARG A 113 13.74 -11.61 -1.01
C ARG A 113 13.72 -10.45 -1.99
N THR A 114 12.62 -10.25 -2.71
CA THR A 114 12.55 -9.21 -3.74
C THR A 114 12.38 -7.84 -3.11
N TRP A 115 11.63 -7.75 -2.01
CA TRP A 115 11.54 -6.56 -1.19
C TRP A 115 12.93 -6.12 -0.74
N ARG A 116 13.75 -6.98 -0.12
CA ARG A 116 15.14 -6.60 0.29
C ARG A 116 16.06 -6.14 -0.86
N ARG A 117 15.84 -6.60 -2.10
CA ARG A 117 16.68 -6.23 -3.26
C ARG A 117 16.19 -5.01 -4.03
N SER A 118 14.90 -4.66 -3.90
CA SER A 118 14.28 -3.55 -4.64
C SER A 118 14.61 -2.18 -4.06
N TRP A 119 15.03 -2.13 -2.78
CA TRP A 119 15.48 -0.90 -2.10
C TRP A 119 16.74 -0.26 -2.73
N CYS A 120 17.48 -0.98 -3.58
CA CYS A 120 18.74 -0.48 -4.11
C CYS A 120 18.66 0.35 -5.40
N ARG A 121 17.51 0.41 -6.09
CA ARG A 121 17.37 1.21 -7.34
C ARG A 121 15.93 1.66 -7.58
N VAL A 122 15.51 2.66 -6.83
CA VAL A 122 14.61 3.71 -7.33
C VAL A 122 15.24 5.03 -6.89
N SER A 123 16.37 5.33 -7.52
CA SER A 123 16.87 6.70 -7.62
C SER A 123 16.16 7.27 -8.83
N CYS A 124 15.50 8.42 -8.66
CA CYS A 124 15.31 9.34 -9.78
C CYS A 124 16.67 9.63 -10.45
#